data_AF-A0A2G9RH90-F1
#
_entry.id   AF-A0A2G9RH90-F1
#
_cell.length_a   1.000
_cell.length_b   1.000
_cell.length_c   1.000
_cell.angle_alpha   90.00
_cell.angle_beta   90.00
_cell.angle_gamma   90.00
#
_symmetry.space_group_name_H-M   'P 1'
#
loop_
_entity.id
_entity.type
_entity.pdbx_description
1 polymer ?
#
loop_
_entity_poly.entity_id
_entity_poly.type
_entity_poly.pdbx_seq_one_letter_code
_entity_poly.pdbx_strand_id
1 'polypeptide(L)'
;ILQVKLEECFCQFRGEKPVVKQVHALLMKIPVGFVGTAKYLHIGEEMDGVDMRAEVGLLSRNVVILGEMENTCYNSAVCKYYSFDTFGGHLKVGRGFKSVHLEGIELKHMGQQTMGHYPIHFHTTGDVDEKGGYYPPTYVKDISIHHSFSRCVTVHGTNGLLVKDVVGYDTLGHCFFTEDGPEERNTFDHCLGLLIKAGTLLPSDRDNKMCRTITEGSFPGYLAKPRQDCNAVSTFWIANPNNNIINCSAAGSEAGMIIDNGVKTTEANDKDKRPILTLIGAR
;
A
#
# COMPACT_ATOMS: atom_id res chain seq x y z
N ILE A 1 -14.76 19.71 -17.50
CA ILE A 1 -15.44 18.68 -16.67
C ILE A 1 -14.68 17.38 -16.89
N LEU A 2 -13.87 16.95 -15.93
CA LEU A 2 -13.26 15.63 -16.00
C LEU A 2 -14.38 14.63 -15.70
N GLN A 3 -14.69 13.73 -16.64
CA GLN A 3 -15.62 12.63 -16.39
C GLN A 3 -14.84 11.53 -15.68
N VAL A 4 -15.12 11.32 -14.39
CA VAL A 4 -14.51 10.21 -13.64
C VAL A 4 -15.39 9.00 -13.83
N LYS A 5 -14.82 7.95 -14.44
CA LYS A 5 -15.44 6.63 -14.49
C LYS A 5 -15.25 6.01 -13.11
N LEU A 6 -16.33 5.83 -12.37
CA LEU A 6 -16.34 5.07 -11.12
C LEU A 6 -16.04 3.62 -11.48
N GLU A 7 -14.79 3.18 -11.32
CA GLU A 7 -14.45 1.78 -11.55
C GLU A 7 -14.94 0.92 -10.39
N GLU A 8 -14.63 1.28 -9.14
CA GLU A 8 -15.15 0.61 -7.93
C GLU A 8 -15.25 1.59 -6.73
N CYS A 9 -16.41 1.65 -6.07
CA CYS A 9 -16.58 2.30 -4.76
C CYS A 9 -16.72 1.22 -3.68
N PHE A 10 -15.86 1.26 -2.66
CA PHE A 10 -15.92 0.35 -1.52
C PHE A 10 -16.56 1.08 -0.33
N CYS A 11 -17.74 0.62 0.13
CA CYS A 11 -18.31 1.01 1.42
C CYS A 11 -18.60 -0.24 2.25
N GLN A 12 -18.26 -0.15 3.53
CA GLN A 12 -18.61 -1.13 4.55
C GLN A 12 -19.99 -0.74 5.13
N PHE A 13 -20.92 -1.69 5.16
CA PHE A 13 -22.24 -1.68 5.84
C PHE A 13 -23.51 -1.29 5.07
N ARG A 14 -24.61 -1.97 5.44
CA ARG A 14 -25.94 -2.07 4.79
C ARG A 14 -26.93 -1.04 5.34
N GLY A 15 -27.79 -0.53 4.46
CA GLY A 15 -29.16 -0.10 4.79
C GLY A 15 -29.50 1.32 4.34
N GLU A 16 -30.49 1.43 3.45
CA GLU A 16 -31.20 2.65 2.99
C GLU A 16 -30.47 3.62 2.06
N LYS A 17 -31.16 4.02 0.96
CA LYS A 17 -30.60 4.65 -0.25
C LYS A 17 -30.08 6.09 -0.06
N PRO A 18 -28.77 6.36 -0.20
CA PRO A 18 -28.25 7.71 -0.35
C PRO A 18 -27.62 7.92 -1.75
N VAL A 19 -27.62 9.19 -2.16
CA VAL A 19 -27.01 9.72 -3.39
C VAL A 19 -25.59 10.15 -3.06
N VAL A 20 -24.63 10.02 -4.00
CA VAL A 20 -23.26 10.58 -3.84
C VAL A 20 -23.40 12.09 -3.80
N LYS A 21 -23.46 12.65 -2.58
CA LYS A 21 -23.57 14.10 -2.39
C LYS A 21 -22.21 14.75 -2.19
N GLN A 22 -21.20 14.01 -1.73
CA GLN A 22 -19.88 14.55 -1.48
C GLN A 22 -18.80 13.47 -1.54
N VAL A 23 -17.65 13.83 -2.11
CA VAL A 23 -16.47 12.96 -2.26
C VAL A 23 -15.26 13.72 -1.73
N HIS A 24 -14.43 13.05 -0.92
CA HIS A 24 -13.09 13.54 -0.64
C HIS A 24 -12.23 13.17 -1.84
N ALA A 25 -12.11 14.10 -2.79
CA ALA A 25 -11.31 13.88 -3.98
C ALA A 25 -9.85 14.18 -3.62
N LEU A 26 -9.05 13.12 -3.51
CA LEU A 26 -7.62 13.17 -3.13
C LEU A 26 -6.81 14.13 -4.02
N LEU A 27 -7.29 14.44 -5.23
CA LEU A 27 -6.50 15.12 -6.27
C LEU A 27 -7.26 16.14 -7.14
N MET A 28 -8.52 16.48 -6.84
CA MET A 28 -9.30 17.37 -7.72
C MET A 28 -9.78 18.64 -7.01
N LYS A 29 -9.05 19.74 -7.20
CA LYS A 29 -9.60 21.12 -7.06
C LYS A 29 -10.55 21.48 -8.21
N ILE A 30 -11.10 20.49 -8.92
CA ILE A 30 -11.95 20.63 -10.10
C ILE A 30 -13.27 19.93 -9.79
N PRO A 31 -14.44 20.50 -10.11
CA PRO A 31 -15.71 19.81 -9.97
C PRO A 31 -15.68 18.48 -10.75
N VAL A 32 -15.87 17.39 -10.02
CA VAL A 32 -15.89 16.03 -10.55
C VAL A 32 -17.32 15.70 -10.97
N GLY A 33 -17.50 15.35 -12.25
CA GLY A 33 -18.77 14.81 -12.74
C GLY A 33 -18.73 13.29 -12.74
N PHE A 34 -19.66 12.64 -12.04
CA PHE A 34 -19.83 11.20 -12.10
C PHE A 34 -20.65 10.82 -13.33
N VAL A 35 -20.17 9.85 -14.11
CA VAL A 35 -20.93 9.24 -15.20
C VAL A 35 -21.31 7.82 -14.78
N GLY A 36 -22.61 7.58 -14.63
CA GLY A 36 -23.18 6.28 -14.24
C GLY A 36 -23.81 6.27 -12.85
N THR A 37 -24.41 5.14 -12.49
CA THR A 37 -24.97 4.89 -11.16
C THR A 37 -23.96 4.14 -10.30
N ALA A 38 -23.80 4.54 -9.04
CA ALA A 38 -22.98 3.80 -8.09
C ALA A 38 -23.46 2.34 -8.01
N LYS A 39 -22.53 1.39 -8.15
CA LYS A 39 -22.82 -0.05 -8.08
C LYS A 39 -23.30 -0.47 -6.70
N TYR A 40 -22.81 0.22 -5.68
CA TYR A 40 -23.16 0.02 -4.28
C TYR A 40 -23.68 1.30 -3.66
N LEU A 41 -24.46 1.08 -2.62
CA LEU A 41 -24.92 2.13 -1.74
C LEU A 41 -23.75 2.71 -0.95
N HIS A 42 -23.70 4.02 -0.82
CA HIS A 42 -22.68 4.72 -0.05
C HIS A 42 -23.35 5.91 0.65
N ILE A 43 -22.82 6.24 1.82
CA ILE A 43 -23.24 7.41 2.60
C ILE A 43 -22.27 8.53 2.25
N GLY A 44 -22.77 9.70 1.89
CA GLY A 44 -21.96 10.83 1.43
C GLY A 44 -21.78 11.92 2.48
N GLU A 45 -21.90 11.58 3.77
CA GLU A 45 -21.91 12.52 4.88
C GLU A 45 -21.27 11.89 6.13
N GLU A 46 -21.03 12.71 7.15
CA GLU A 46 -20.57 12.22 8.45
C GLU A 46 -21.75 11.59 9.21
N MET A 47 -21.56 10.36 9.70
CA MET A 47 -22.55 9.65 10.51
C MET A 47 -21.90 9.20 11.82
N ASP A 48 -22.51 9.55 12.95
CA ASP A 48 -22.04 9.19 14.29
C ASP A 48 -20.55 9.53 14.57
N GLY A 49 -20.06 10.65 14.00
CA GLY A 49 -18.67 11.10 14.12
C GLY A 49 -17.69 10.38 13.18
N VAL A 50 -18.18 9.50 12.30
CA VAL A 50 -17.40 8.82 11.27
C VAL A 50 -17.69 9.48 9.93
N ASP A 51 -16.64 9.97 9.27
CA ASP A 51 -16.76 10.49 7.91
C ASP A 51 -16.92 9.34 6.92
N MET A 52 -18.16 9.13 6.45
CA MET A 52 -18.50 8.05 5.52
C MET A 52 -18.30 8.43 4.06
N ARG A 53 -17.90 9.67 3.77
CA ARG A 53 -17.69 10.14 2.38
C ARG A 53 -16.68 9.27 1.66
N ALA A 54 -16.93 9.06 0.37
CA ALA A 54 -16.04 8.23 -0.44
C ALA A 54 -14.67 8.90 -0.63
N GLU A 55 -13.63 8.11 -0.45
CA GLU A 55 -12.27 8.41 -0.89
C GLU A 55 -12.18 8.16 -2.40
N VAL A 56 -11.58 9.11 -3.14
CA VAL A 56 -11.39 8.98 -4.59
C VAL A 56 -9.93 9.16 -4.97
N GLY A 57 -9.34 8.07 -5.46
CA GLY A 57 -7.99 8.03 -6.03
C GLY A 57 -8.01 8.23 -7.54
N LEU A 58 -7.05 9.02 -8.05
CA LEU A 58 -6.78 9.12 -9.48
C LEU A 58 -5.82 8.00 -9.88
N LEU A 59 -6.22 7.12 -10.81
CA LEU A 59 -5.36 6.03 -11.29
C LEU A 59 -4.52 6.41 -12.50
N SER A 60 -5.06 7.26 -13.38
CA SER A 60 -4.39 7.60 -14.64
C SER A 60 -3.42 8.76 -14.50
N ARG A 61 -2.21 8.64 -15.08
CA ARG A 61 -1.24 9.75 -15.20
C ARG A 61 -0.72 9.87 -16.65
N ASN A 62 -0.04 10.98 -16.96
CA ASN A 62 0.50 11.22 -18.30
C ASN A 62 1.78 10.41 -18.60
N VAL A 63 2.51 10.02 -17.55
CA VAL A 63 3.72 9.20 -17.67
C VAL A 63 3.40 7.83 -17.09
N VAL A 64 3.41 6.82 -17.94
CA VAL A 64 3.07 5.44 -17.58
C VAL A 64 4.29 4.55 -17.68
N ILE A 65 4.62 3.87 -16.58
CA ILE A 65 5.58 2.78 -16.52
C ILE A 65 4.79 1.48 -16.46
N LEU A 66 4.86 0.71 -17.55
CA LEU A 66 4.05 -0.48 -17.76
C LEU A 66 4.95 -1.71 -17.88
N GLY A 67 4.68 -2.75 -17.08
CA GLY A 67 5.22 -4.08 -17.32
C GLY A 67 4.57 -4.74 -18.53
N GLU A 68 5.39 -5.25 -19.44
CA GLU A 68 4.93 -6.13 -20.52
C GLU A 68 4.57 -7.50 -19.93
N MET A 69 3.40 -8.03 -20.32
CA MET A 69 2.81 -9.21 -19.69
C MET A 69 2.51 -10.28 -20.71
N GLU A 70 2.74 -11.52 -20.32
CA GLU A 70 2.21 -12.67 -21.06
C GLU A 70 0.71 -12.85 -20.80
N ASN A 71 0.02 -13.51 -21.74
CA ASN A 71 -1.43 -13.74 -21.65
C ASN A 71 -1.83 -14.63 -20.47
N THR A 72 -0.91 -15.46 -19.97
CA THR A 72 -1.14 -16.44 -18.92
C THR A 72 0.10 -16.55 -18.04
N CYS A 73 -0.08 -17.02 -16.80
CA CYS A 73 1.05 -17.40 -15.97
C CYS A 73 1.90 -18.50 -16.64
N TYR A 74 3.23 -18.36 -16.62
CA TYR A 74 4.16 -19.28 -17.27
C TYR A 74 5.32 -19.69 -16.35
N ASN A 75 5.79 -20.94 -16.52
CA ASN A 75 7.03 -21.51 -15.95
C ASN A 75 7.36 -21.15 -14.49
N SER A 76 6.35 -20.98 -13.63
CA SER A 76 6.55 -20.57 -12.24
C SER A 76 5.67 -21.37 -11.28
N ALA A 77 6.21 -21.68 -10.10
CA ALA A 77 5.47 -22.35 -9.03
C ALA A 77 4.25 -21.54 -8.56
N VAL A 78 4.20 -20.23 -8.81
CA VAL A 78 3.09 -19.35 -8.43
C VAL A 78 1.86 -19.51 -9.32
N CYS A 79 1.99 -20.15 -10.49
CA CYS A 79 0.86 -20.37 -11.42
C CYS A 79 -0.23 -21.30 -10.86
N LYS A 80 0.05 -22.02 -9.76
CA LYS A 80 -0.99 -22.77 -9.00
C LYS A 80 -1.95 -21.86 -8.23
N TYR A 81 -1.60 -20.58 -8.06
CA TYR A 81 -2.37 -19.58 -7.32
C TYR A 81 -2.89 -18.45 -8.23
N TYR A 82 -2.16 -18.11 -9.29
CA TYR A 82 -2.53 -17.04 -10.21
C TYR A 82 -2.67 -17.58 -11.64
N SER A 83 -3.77 -17.24 -12.31
CA SER A 83 -4.01 -17.58 -13.72
C SER A 83 -3.35 -16.60 -14.70
N PHE A 84 -2.89 -15.45 -14.20
CA PHE A 84 -2.27 -14.38 -14.95
C PHE A 84 -0.78 -14.31 -14.66
N ASP A 85 -0.02 -13.71 -15.58
CA ASP A 85 1.40 -13.46 -15.39
C ASP A 85 1.65 -12.49 -14.23
N THR A 86 2.59 -12.85 -13.36
CA THR A 86 2.99 -12.08 -12.19
C THR A 86 4.43 -11.61 -12.27
N PHE A 87 5.04 -11.60 -13.47
CA PHE A 87 6.42 -11.20 -13.70
C PHE A 87 6.51 -9.76 -14.25
N GLY A 88 6.04 -8.81 -13.46
CA GLY A 88 6.06 -7.39 -13.84
C GLY A 88 7.43 -6.72 -13.77
N GLY A 89 7.49 -5.48 -14.23
CA GLY A 89 8.67 -4.61 -14.06
C GLY A 89 8.87 -4.19 -12.61
N HIS A 90 10.07 -3.75 -12.21
CA HIS A 90 10.33 -3.29 -10.85
C HIS A 90 11.33 -2.13 -10.82
N LEU A 91 11.26 -1.29 -9.78
CA LEU A 91 12.22 -0.21 -9.55
C LEU A 91 12.89 -0.42 -8.20
N LYS A 92 14.22 -0.38 -8.17
CA LYS A 92 15.01 -0.50 -6.95
C LYS A 92 15.99 0.66 -6.84
N VAL A 93 15.87 1.40 -5.73
CA VAL A 93 16.81 2.45 -5.33
C VAL A 93 17.77 1.83 -4.32
N GLY A 94 19.04 1.74 -4.68
CA GLY A 94 20.11 1.26 -3.80
C GLY A 94 20.87 2.40 -3.14
N ARG A 95 21.69 2.07 -2.15
CA ARG A 95 22.56 3.02 -1.45
C ARG A 95 23.48 3.79 -2.41
N GLY A 96 23.75 5.06 -2.07
CA GLY A 96 24.74 5.89 -2.77
C GLY A 96 24.20 6.62 -4.01
N PHE A 97 22.88 6.67 -4.19
CA PHE A 97 22.27 7.54 -5.20
C PHE A 97 22.54 9.01 -4.86
N LYS A 98 22.68 9.86 -5.88
CA LYS A 98 22.92 11.30 -5.69
C LYS A 98 21.63 12.09 -5.45
N SER A 99 20.57 11.75 -6.19
CA SER A 99 19.24 12.37 -6.08
C SER A 99 18.22 11.43 -6.70
N VAL A 100 17.12 11.17 -6.01
CA VAL A 100 15.97 10.40 -6.52
C VAL A 100 14.69 11.08 -6.06
N HIS A 101 13.82 11.38 -7.01
CA HIS A 101 12.53 12.04 -6.80
C HIS A 101 11.54 11.44 -7.81
N LEU A 102 10.57 10.69 -7.32
CA LEU A 102 9.56 10.05 -8.16
C LEU A 102 8.27 10.86 -8.04
N GLU A 103 7.81 11.49 -9.13
CA GLU A 103 6.59 12.31 -9.11
C GLU A 103 5.72 12.14 -10.36
N GLY A 104 4.39 12.07 -10.17
CA GLY A 104 3.43 12.23 -11.27
C GLY A 104 3.37 11.06 -12.26
N ILE A 105 3.78 9.85 -11.84
CA ILE A 105 3.83 8.65 -12.68
C ILE A 105 2.74 7.64 -12.32
N GLU A 106 2.29 6.89 -13.33
CA GLU A 106 1.45 5.71 -13.22
C GLU A 106 2.31 4.46 -13.35
N LEU A 107 2.18 3.51 -12.43
CA LEU A 107 2.83 2.22 -12.46
C LEU A 107 1.76 1.14 -12.60
N LYS A 108 1.84 0.37 -13.69
CA LYS A 108 0.91 -0.73 -13.98
C LYS A 108 1.67 -1.99 -14.33
N HIS A 109 1.16 -3.14 -13.87
CA HIS A 109 1.81 -4.44 -14.09
C HIS A 109 3.25 -4.48 -13.57
N MET A 110 3.46 -3.89 -12.39
CA MET A 110 4.77 -3.80 -11.75
C MET A 110 4.84 -4.75 -10.54
N GLY A 111 6.04 -5.05 -10.07
CA GLY A 111 6.31 -6.00 -9.01
C GLY A 111 6.27 -7.45 -9.50
N GLN A 112 6.83 -8.35 -8.68
CA GLN A 112 6.86 -9.78 -8.96
C GLN A 112 6.60 -10.59 -7.69
N GLN A 113 6.09 -11.80 -7.85
CA GLN A 113 5.99 -12.79 -6.75
C GLN A 113 7.37 -13.44 -6.46
N THR A 114 8.44 -12.63 -6.52
CA THR A 114 9.82 -12.93 -6.10
C THR A 114 10.32 -11.81 -5.17
N MET A 115 11.05 -12.18 -4.11
CA MET A 115 11.50 -11.20 -3.10
C MET A 115 12.36 -10.08 -3.71
N GLY A 116 12.15 -8.85 -3.27
CA GLY A 116 12.96 -7.69 -3.64
C GLY A 116 12.65 -7.05 -5.01
N HIS A 117 11.60 -7.50 -5.71
CA HIS A 117 11.16 -6.98 -7.01
C HIS A 117 9.77 -6.33 -6.85
N TYR A 118 9.75 -5.04 -6.51
CA TYR A 118 8.53 -4.28 -6.21
C TYR A 118 8.41 -3.06 -7.13
N PRO A 119 7.20 -2.48 -7.35
CA PRO A 119 7.02 -1.31 -8.19
C PRO A 119 7.91 -0.15 -7.79
N ILE A 120 8.04 0.10 -6.49
CA ILE A 120 8.98 1.07 -5.91
C ILE A 120 9.61 0.45 -4.68
N HIS A 121 10.92 0.20 -4.73
CA HIS A 121 11.69 -0.41 -3.64
C HIS A 121 12.88 0.47 -3.26
N PHE A 122 12.85 1.08 -2.08
CA PHE A 122 14.02 1.68 -1.47
C PHE A 122 14.73 0.62 -0.64
N HIS A 123 15.87 0.14 -1.12
CA HIS A 123 16.57 -1.01 -0.57
C HIS A 123 17.87 -0.60 0.11
N THR A 124 17.84 -0.58 1.44
CA THR A 124 18.97 -0.33 2.34
C THR A 124 19.68 1.00 2.06
N THR A 125 18.94 2.07 1.77
CA THR A 125 19.53 3.34 1.35
C THR A 125 20.04 4.20 2.50
N GLY A 126 19.67 3.89 3.75
CA GLY A 126 19.99 4.69 4.93
C GLY A 126 19.09 5.92 5.06
N ASP A 127 19.60 7.00 5.65
CA ASP A 127 18.89 8.27 5.80
C ASP A 127 18.79 8.96 4.42
N VAL A 128 17.58 9.23 3.93
CA VAL A 128 17.31 9.85 2.61
C VAL A 128 16.67 11.24 2.68
N ASP A 129 16.60 11.79 3.90
CA ASP A 129 16.19 13.14 4.25
C ASP A 129 17.40 14.08 4.45
N GLU A 130 17.17 15.25 5.04
CA GLU A 130 18.24 16.22 5.34
C GLU A 130 19.31 15.65 6.27
N LYS A 131 18.95 14.70 7.16
CA LYS A 131 19.92 14.02 8.04
C LYS A 131 20.91 13.17 7.23
N GLY A 132 20.44 12.61 6.11
CA GLY A 132 21.28 11.93 5.11
C GLY A 132 22.05 12.86 4.18
N GLY A 133 21.86 14.17 4.28
CA GLY A 133 22.47 15.18 3.41
C GLY A 133 21.74 15.40 2.08
N TYR A 134 20.50 14.94 1.94
CA TYR A 134 19.70 15.13 0.73
C TYR A 134 18.91 16.43 0.80
N TYR A 135 19.16 17.33 -0.17
CA TYR A 135 18.42 18.58 -0.30
C TYR A 135 18.08 18.86 -1.79
N PRO A 136 16.81 18.80 -2.18
CA PRO A 136 15.65 18.47 -1.34
C PRO A 136 15.65 16.99 -0.89
N PRO A 137 15.00 16.66 0.23
CA PRO A 137 14.79 15.27 0.66
C PRO A 137 14.23 14.39 -0.45
N THR A 138 14.57 13.10 -0.41
CA THR A 138 14.05 12.10 -1.35
C THR A 138 12.55 11.90 -1.13
N TYR A 139 11.77 11.79 -2.21
CA TYR A 139 10.33 11.56 -2.11
C TYR A 139 9.77 10.68 -3.23
N VAL A 140 8.60 10.12 -2.92
CA VAL A 140 7.68 9.42 -3.81
C VAL A 140 6.35 10.16 -3.72
N LYS A 141 5.94 10.87 -4.77
CA LYS A 141 4.82 11.83 -4.71
C LYS A 141 3.88 11.74 -5.89
N ASP A 142 2.58 11.93 -5.70
CA ASP A 142 1.60 12.01 -6.80
C ASP A 142 1.64 10.79 -7.73
N ILE A 143 1.76 9.58 -7.16
CA ILE A 143 1.91 8.32 -7.90
C ILE A 143 0.64 7.50 -7.84
N SER A 144 0.34 6.83 -8.95
CA SER A 144 -0.74 5.84 -9.03
C SER A 144 -0.15 4.47 -9.34
N ILE A 145 -0.29 3.50 -8.44
CA ILE A 145 0.21 2.13 -8.58
C ILE A 145 -0.99 1.21 -8.64
N HIS A 146 -1.20 0.52 -9.77
CA HIS A 146 -2.36 -0.36 -9.87
C HIS A 146 -2.21 -1.57 -10.76
N HIS A 147 -2.99 -2.62 -10.46
CA HIS A 147 -2.88 -3.92 -11.12
C HIS A 147 -1.42 -4.40 -11.07
N SER A 148 -0.86 -4.43 -9.86
CA SER A 148 0.55 -4.72 -9.59
C SER A 148 0.72 -6.05 -8.86
N PHE A 149 1.79 -6.77 -9.17
CA PHE A 149 2.00 -8.15 -8.75
C PHE A 149 2.93 -8.32 -7.56
N SER A 150 3.45 -7.26 -6.96
CA SER A 150 3.90 -7.31 -5.57
C SER A 150 4.25 -5.93 -5.04
N ARG A 151 3.44 -5.53 -4.06
CA ARG A 151 3.48 -4.32 -3.24
C ARG A 151 3.24 -3.01 -4.01
N CYS A 152 3.12 -1.93 -3.26
CA CYS A 152 3.07 -0.56 -3.76
C CYS A 152 4.44 0.09 -3.57
N VAL A 153 4.70 0.61 -2.37
CA VAL A 153 5.98 1.21 -1.98
C VAL A 153 6.60 0.37 -0.86
N THR A 154 7.80 -0.14 -1.11
CA THR A 154 8.57 -0.91 -0.13
C THR A 154 9.76 -0.10 0.37
N VAL A 155 9.84 0.06 1.68
CA VAL A 155 10.89 0.75 2.41
C VAL A 155 11.64 -0.30 3.22
N HIS A 156 12.89 -0.57 2.86
CA HIS A 156 13.72 -1.55 3.53
C HIS A 156 15.04 -0.86 3.90
N GLY A 157 15.43 -0.87 5.18
CA GLY A 157 16.66 -0.26 5.69
C GLY A 157 16.83 1.21 5.28
N THR A 158 15.71 1.92 5.17
CA THR A 158 15.62 3.28 4.63
C THR A 158 14.83 4.16 5.59
N ASN A 159 15.34 5.37 5.83
CA ASN A 159 14.81 6.30 6.82
C ASN A 159 14.57 7.68 6.24
N GLY A 160 13.54 8.37 6.73
CA GLY A 160 13.26 9.75 6.31
C GLY A 160 12.66 9.88 4.90
N LEU A 161 12.15 8.80 4.31
CA LEU A 161 11.48 8.86 3.01
C LEU A 161 10.11 9.54 3.15
N LEU A 162 9.81 10.50 2.26
CA LEU A 162 8.46 11.04 2.10
C LEU A 162 7.72 10.26 1.01
N VAL A 163 6.63 9.60 1.39
CA VAL A 163 5.67 8.95 0.49
C VAL A 163 4.37 9.75 0.58
N LYS A 164 3.99 10.46 -0.47
CA LYS A 164 2.91 11.44 -0.42
C LYS A 164 1.95 11.35 -1.62
N ASP A 165 0.65 11.48 -1.38
CA ASP A 165 -0.34 11.51 -2.47
C ASP A 165 -0.24 10.26 -3.38
N VAL A 166 0.00 9.09 -2.78
CA VAL A 166 0.19 7.82 -3.50
C VAL A 166 -1.06 6.95 -3.40
N VAL A 167 -1.56 6.49 -4.55
CA VAL A 167 -2.69 5.55 -4.64
C VAL A 167 -2.16 4.16 -4.97
N GLY A 168 -2.51 3.17 -4.16
CA GLY A 168 -2.36 1.74 -4.46
C GLY A 168 -3.72 1.11 -4.73
N TYR A 169 -3.91 0.48 -5.89
CA TYR A 169 -5.18 -0.17 -6.23
C TYR A 169 -4.96 -1.53 -6.89
N ASP A 170 -5.67 -2.57 -6.43
CA ASP A 170 -5.57 -3.91 -7.01
C ASP A 170 -4.12 -4.41 -7.06
N THR A 171 -3.50 -4.58 -5.88
CA THR A 171 -2.11 -5.01 -5.76
C THR A 171 -1.99 -6.30 -4.93
N LEU A 172 -1.01 -7.15 -5.25
CA LEU A 172 -0.70 -8.35 -4.47
C LEU A 172 0.28 -8.06 -3.32
N GLY A 173 0.06 -8.66 -2.15
CA GLY A 173 0.88 -8.50 -0.94
C GLY A 173 0.72 -7.13 -0.28
N HIS A 174 1.30 -6.94 0.91
CA HIS A 174 1.26 -5.66 1.63
C HIS A 174 1.64 -4.48 0.72
N CYS A 175 0.83 -3.42 0.70
CA CYS A 175 0.96 -2.31 -0.25
C CYS A 175 2.06 -1.32 0.15
N PHE A 176 1.84 -0.54 1.22
CA PHE A 176 2.84 0.33 1.83
C PHE A 176 3.55 -0.45 2.94
N PHE A 177 4.79 -0.86 2.69
CA PHE A 177 5.45 -1.91 3.46
C PHE A 177 6.82 -1.43 3.94
N THR A 178 7.03 -1.41 5.25
CA THR A 178 8.37 -1.30 5.86
C THR A 178 8.85 -2.69 6.26
N GLU A 179 10.03 -3.12 5.81
CA GLU A 179 10.38 -4.55 5.78
C GLU A 179 10.73 -5.16 7.15
N ASP A 180 11.79 -4.68 7.82
CA ASP A 180 12.40 -5.43 8.93
C ASP A 180 12.37 -4.70 10.29
N GLY A 181 11.95 -3.43 10.32
CA GLY A 181 11.86 -2.63 11.54
C GLY A 181 12.98 -1.60 11.79
N PRO A 182 14.17 -1.62 11.17
CA PRO A 182 15.11 -0.50 11.26
C PRO A 182 14.61 0.79 10.59
N GLU A 183 13.57 0.72 9.74
CA GLU A 183 13.05 1.85 8.98
C GLU A 183 12.32 2.84 9.89
N GLU A 184 12.82 4.07 9.96
CA GLU A 184 12.29 5.12 10.83
C GLU A 184 12.20 6.48 10.14
N ARG A 185 11.39 7.38 10.72
CA ARG A 185 11.11 8.74 10.24
C ARG A 185 10.53 8.80 8.82
N ASN A 186 10.10 7.67 8.27
CA ASN A 186 9.39 7.69 6.99
C ASN A 186 8.00 8.26 7.21
N THR A 187 7.56 9.09 6.27
CA THR A 187 6.27 9.77 6.36
C THR A 187 5.41 9.33 5.19
N PHE A 188 4.31 8.66 5.49
CA PHE A 188 3.23 8.36 4.57
C PHE A 188 2.15 9.42 4.79
N ASP A 189 2.01 10.34 3.85
CA ASP A 189 1.05 11.44 3.91
C ASP A 189 0.04 11.30 2.77
N HIS A 190 -1.24 11.23 3.09
CA HIS A 190 -2.32 11.22 2.11
C HIS A 190 -2.20 10.06 1.11
N CYS A 191 -1.86 8.87 1.62
CA CYS A 191 -1.77 7.65 0.83
C CYS A 191 -3.10 6.88 0.89
N LEU A 192 -3.56 6.37 -0.25
CA LEU A 192 -4.80 5.60 -0.36
C LEU A 192 -4.48 4.19 -0.85
N GLY A 193 -4.91 3.16 -0.14
CA GLY A 193 -4.84 1.78 -0.63
C GLY A 193 -6.20 1.12 -0.72
N LEU A 194 -6.47 0.49 -1.87
CA LEU A 194 -7.75 -0.12 -2.21
C LEU A 194 -7.54 -1.50 -2.82
N LEU A 195 -8.31 -2.50 -2.37
CA LEU A 195 -8.28 -3.86 -2.93
C LEU A 195 -6.87 -4.49 -2.90
N ILE A 196 -6.31 -4.62 -1.69
CA ILE A 196 -5.00 -5.27 -1.52
C ILE A 196 -5.22 -6.77 -1.29
N LYS A 197 -4.73 -7.58 -2.23
CA LYS A 197 -4.98 -9.02 -2.30
C LYS A 197 -3.79 -9.82 -1.79
N ALA A 198 -4.06 -11.06 -1.37
CA ALA A 198 -3.02 -11.97 -0.88
C ALA A 198 -1.88 -12.17 -1.91
N GLY A 199 -0.66 -12.31 -1.38
CA GLY A 199 0.58 -12.59 -2.09
C GLY A 199 1.24 -13.89 -1.59
N THR A 200 2.27 -14.37 -2.29
CA THR A 200 3.00 -15.60 -1.93
C THR A 200 4.30 -15.35 -1.18
N LEU A 201 4.78 -14.10 -1.15
CA LEU A 201 6.12 -13.73 -0.68
C LEU A 201 6.33 -14.05 0.80
N LEU A 202 5.61 -13.37 1.69
CA LEU A 202 5.69 -13.58 3.14
C LEU A 202 4.54 -14.43 3.64
N PRO A 203 4.69 -15.18 4.75
CA PRO A 203 3.56 -15.85 5.40
C PRO A 203 2.38 -14.90 5.66
N SER A 204 2.67 -13.68 6.10
CA SER A 204 1.68 -12.62 6.35
C SER A 204 0.90 -12.18 5.09
N ASP A 205 1.52 -12.25 3.90
CA ASP A 205 0.85 -11.93 2.63
C ASP A 205 -0.18 -12.98 2.22
N ARG A 206 -0.10 -14.21 2.77
CA ARG A 206 -0.79 -15.39 2.21
C ARG A 206 -2.24 -15.50 2.66
N ASP A 207 -3.07 -15.99 1.76
CA ASP A 207 -4.40 -16.50 2.10
C ASP A 207 -4.36 -17.89 2.77
N ASN A 208 -5.52 -18.39 3.18
CA ASN A 208 -5.66 -19.72 3.79
C ASN A 208 -5.05 -20.87 2.97
N LYS A 209 -5.20 -20.86 1.64
CA LYS A 209 -4.74 -21.93 0.76
C LYS A 209 -3.23 -21.86 0.60
N MET A 210 -2.69 -20.69 0.29
CA MET A 210 -1.27 -20.42 0.17
C MET A 210 -0.56 -20.73 1.49
N CYS A 211 -1.11 -20.31 2.62
CA CYS A 211 -0.53 -20.56 3.95
C CYS A 211 -0.30 -22.05 4.24
N ARG A 212 -1.24 -22.92 3.85
CA ARG A 212 -1.13 -24.37 4.07
C ARG A 212 -0.25 -25.10 3.06
N THR A 213 -0.06 -24.51 1.87
CA THR A 213 0.56 -25.20 0.73
C THR A 213 1.95 -24.67 0.36
N ILE A 214 2.31 -23.47 0.85
CA ILE A 214 3.65 -22.91 0.74
C ILE A 214 4.38 -23.17 2.06
N THR A 215 5.02 -24.34 2.14
CA THR A 215 5.74 -24.80 3.33
C THR A 215 7.26 -24.69 3.18
N GLU A 216 7.75 -24.15 2.05
CA GLU A 216 9.17 -23.90 1.84
C GLU A 216 9.70 -22.94 2.91
N GLY A 217 10.86 -23.26 3.50
CA GLY A 217 11.45 -22.53 4.62
C GLY A 217 10.80 -22.79 5.99
N SER A 218 9.73 -23.59 6.07
CA SER A 218 9.13 -23.97 7.36
C SER A 218 9.92 -25.08 8.06
N PHE A 219 9.88 -25.11 9.39
CA PHE A 219 10.47 -26.22 10.15
C PHE A 219 9.84 -27.56 9.77
N PRO A 220 10.61 -28.66 9.68
CA PRO A 220 10.07 -29.99 9.37
C PRO A 220 8.93 -30.38 10.31
N GLY A 221 7.77 -30.76 9.73
CA GLY A 221 6.58 -31.13 10.49
C GLY A 221 5.73 -29.96 11.00
N TYR A 222 6.11 -28.71 10.71
CA TYR A 222 5.29 -27.56 11.05
C TYR A 222 3.96 -27.57 10.29
N LEU A 223 2.86 -27.36 11.02
CA LEU A 223 1.51 -27.26 10.47
C LEU A 223 1.04 -25.82 10.60
N ALA A 224 1.01 -25.12 9.47
CA ALA A 224 0.54 -23.75 9.41
C ALA A 224 -0.93 -23.63 9.84
N LYS A 225 -1.20 -22.68 10.72
CA LYS A 225 -2.52 -22.27 11.19
C LYS A 225 -2.83 -20.90 10.58
N PRO A 226 -3.60 -20.86 9.47
CA PRO A 226 -3.72 -19.64 8.69
C PRO A 226 -4.19 -18.39 9.43
N ARG A 227 -5.02 -18.53 10.45
CA ARG A 227 -5.52 -17.38 11.23
C ARG A 227 -4.44 -16.74 12.11
N GLN A 228 -3.43 -17.51 12.53
CA GLN A 228 -2.34 -17.02 13.38
C GLN A 228 -1.09 -16.70 12.58
N ASP A 229 -0.79 -17.50 11.57
CA ASP A 229 0.50 -17.45 10.87
C ASP A 229 0.45 -16.66 9.55
N CYS A 230 -0.75 -16.37 9.04
CA CYS A 230 -1.00 -15.76 7.74
C CYS A 230 -2.24 -14.84 7.79
N ASN A 231 -2.91 -14.58 6.65
CA ASN A 231 -4.08 -13.71 6.51
C ASN A 231 -3.89 -12.35 7.19
N ALA A 232 -2.71 -11.76 6.96
CA ALA A 232 -2.33 -10.48 7.51
C ALA A 232 -2.08 -9.46 6.39
N VAL A 233 -2.48 -9.76 5.15
CA VAL A 233 -2.27 -8.84 4.03
C VAL A 233 -2.89 -7.48 4.34
N SER A 234 -2.07 -6.44 4.26
CA SER A 234 -2.43 -5.13 4.79
C SER A 234 -2.15 -4.02 3.81
N THR A 235 -2.95 -2.96 3.89
CA THR A 235 -2.65 -1.76 3.11
C THR A 235 -1.39 -1.08 3.65
N PHE A 236 -1.31 -0.90 4.96
CA PHE A 236 -0.13 -0.38 5.64
C PHE A 236 0.47 -1.47 6.55
N TRP A 237 1.68 -1.93 6.24
CA TRP A 237 2.47 -2.79 7.12
C TRP A 237 3.64 -1.99 7.66
N ILE A 238 3.56 -1.66 8.95
CA ILE A 238 4.51 -0.78 9.62
C ILE A 238 5.27 -1.59 10.67
N ALA A 239 6.44 -2.07 10.29
CA ALA A 239 7.31 -2.88 11.13
C ALA A 239 7.85 -2.09 12.33
N ASN A 240 8.01 -0.77 12.23
CA ASN A 240 8.48 0.08 13.33
C ASN A 240 7.53 1.25 13.58
N PRO A 241 7.06 1.47 14.81
CA PRO A 241 6.18 2.59 15.10
C PRO A 241 6.83 3.95 14.89
N ASN A 242 8.16 4.09 14.84
CA ASN A 242 8.85 5.37 14.56
C ASN A 242 8.68 5.88 13.12
N ASN A 243 7.46 5.92 12.60
CA ASN A 243 7.10 6.41 11.28
C ASN A 243 5.82 7.23 11.41
N ASN A 244 5.48 8.00 10.37
CA ASN A 244 4.33 8.88 10.40
C ASN A 244 3.31 8.41 9.35
N ILE A 245 2.08 8.19 9.78
CA ILE A 245 0.93 7.86 8.93
C ILE A 245 -0.10 8.98 9.09
N ILE A 246 -0.19 9.82 8.07
CA ILE A 246 -0.94 11.08 8.12
C ILE A 246 -1.94 11.08 6.97
N ASN A 247 -3.23 11.26 7.27
CA ASN A 247 -4.33 11.34 6.29
C ASN A 247 -4.40 10.15 5.32
N CYS A 248 -3.94 8.98 5.75
CA CYS A 248 -3.93 7.78 4.91
C CYS A 248 -5.24 7.00 5.05
N SER A 249 -5.71 6.41 3.96
CA SER A 249 -6.97 5.68 3.93
C SER A 249 -6.79 4.26 3.38
N ALA A 250 -7.48 3.28 3.94
CA ALA A 250 -7.42 1.89 3.49
C ALA A 250 -8.82 1.26 3.36
N ALA A 251 -9.07 0.53 2.26
CA ALA A 251 -10.26 -0.31 2.14
C ALA A 251 -10.04 -1.54 1.26
N GLY A 252 -10.80 -2.62 1.52
CA GLY A 252 -10.77 -3.82 0.68
C GLY A 252 -9.53 -4.70 0.82
N SER A 253 -8.73 -4.51 1.88
CA SER A 253 -7.67 -5.42 2.33
C SER A 253 -8.12 -6.21 3.56
N GLU A 254 -7.43 -7.31 3.90
CA GLU A 254 -7.74 -8.09 5.12
C GLU A 254 -7.53 -7.25 6.39
N ALA A 255 -6.43 -6.48 6.43
CA ALA A 255 -6.19 -5.46 7.44
C ALA A 255 -5.95 -4.09 6.78
N GLY A 256 -6.52 -3.02 7.34
CA GLY A 256 -6.18 -1.65 6.91
C GLY A 256 -4.73 -1.32 7.28
N MET A 257 -4.35 -1.61 8.52
CA MET A 257 -3.00 -1.39 9.03
C MET A 257 -2.59 -2.52 9.98
N ILE A 258 -1.32 -2.92 9.92
CA ILE A 258 -0.65 -3.82 10.87
C ILE A 258 0.62 -3.15 11.38
N ILE A 259 0.88 -3.31 12.67
CA ILE A 259 2.10 -2.83 13.32
C ILE A 259 2.77 -4.01 14.02
N ASP A 260 3.94 -4.41 13.50
CA ASP A 260 4.57 -5.70 13.85
C ASP A 260 5.32 -5.63 15.19
N ASN A 261 6.10 -4.56 15.45
CA ASN A 261 6.85 -4.40 16.71
C ASN A 261 6.05 -3.78 17.88
N GLY A 262 4.72 -3.83 17.82
CA GLY A 262 3.85 -3.22 18.82
C GLY A 262 3.86 -1.68 18.79
N VAL A 263 2.91 -1.07 19.49
CA VAL A 263 2.65 0.38 19.43
C VAL A 263 2.67 0.97 20.83
N LYS A 264 3.14 2.21 20.92
CA LYS A 264 2.90 3.09 22.07
C LYS A 264 2.20 4.36 21.58
N THR A 265 1.20 4.83 22.32
CA THR A 265 0.45 6.06 22.04
C THR A 265 0.92 7.26 22.87
N THR A 266 2.04 7.12 23.58
CA THR A 266 2.62 8.12 24.48
C THR A 266 4.09 8.33 24.17
N GLU A 267 4.63 9.53 24.43
CA GLU A 267 6.01 9.86 24.11
C GLU A 267 7.02 8.98 24.87
N ALA A 268 8.18 8.73 24.24
CA ALA A 268 9.28 8.00 24.83
C ALA A 268 9.77 8.68 26.12
N ASN A 269 10.11 7.89 27.14
CA ASN A 269 10.65 8.38 28.41
C ASN A 269 11.66 7.38 29.00
N ASP A 270 12.28 7.75 30.12
CA ASP A 270 13.34 6.93 30.76
C ASP A 270 12.88 5.52 31.16
N LYS A 271 11.58 5.31 31.39
CA LYS A 271 11.00 4.02 31.77
C LYS A 271 10.54 3.20 30.56
N ASP A 272 10.18 3.86 29.47
CA ASP A 272 9.73 3.23 28.24
C ASP A 272 10.25 4.00 27.02
N LYS A 273 11.39 3.51 26.52
CA LYS A 273 12.15 4.08 25.40
C LYS A 273 11.60 3.70 24.02
N ARG A 274 10.48 2.95 23.95
CA ARG A 274 9.92 2.52 22.67
C ARG A 274 9.45 3.72 21.83
N PRO A 275 9.65 3.70 20.51
CA PRO A 275 9.23 4.79 19.65
C PRO A 275 7.71 4.92 19.55
N ILE A 276 7.26 6.14 19.23
CA ILE A 276 5.85 6.49 19.06
C ILE A 276 5.43 6.37 17.60
N LEU A 277 4.23 5.86 17.36
CA LEU A 277 3.55 5.94 16.07
C LEU A 277 2.71 7.21 15.99
N THR A 278 3.00 8.05 14.99
CA THR A 278 2.15 9.18 14.65
C THR A 278 1.07 8.70 13.69
N LEU A 279 -0.18 8.64 14.16
CA LEU A 279 -1.36 8.34 13.36
C LEU A 279 -2.30 9.55 13.42
N ILE A 280 -2.43 10.29 12.32
CA ILE A 280 -3.24 11.52 12.26
C ILE A 280 -4.18 11.42 11.08
N GLY A 281 -5.50 11.51 11.31
CA GLY A 281 -6.49 11.56 10.23
C GLY A 281 -6.56 10.31 9.34
N ALA A 282 -5.99 9.19 9.77
CA ALA A 282 -5.99 7.94 9.01
C ALA A 282 -7.30 7.16 9.21
N ARG A 283 -7.79 6.50 8.16
CA ARG A 283 -9.10 5.83 8.10
C ARG A 283 -9.04 4.43 7.50
#